data_AF-A0A7X7K2B1-F1
#
_entry.id   AF-A0A7X7K2B1-F1
#
_cell.length_a   1.000
_cell.length_b   1.000
_cell.length_c   1.000
_cell.angle_alpha   90.00
_cell.angle_beta   90.00
_cell.angle_gamma   90.00
#
_symmetry.space_group_name_H-M   'P 1'
#
loop_
_entity.id
_entity.type
_entity.pdbx_description
1 polymer ?
#
loop_
_entity_poly.entity_id
_entity_poly.type
_entity_poly.pdbx_seq_one_letter_code
_entity_poly.pdbx_strand_id
1 'polypeptide(L)'
;LFDAGKVDGASGLRRFWSIDLPLLMGQVKLLLILDMIGALQAFELIYLTTAGGPGRATYVPVLELYYLATRLQKYGVASAAGMVIFIVVLAITIANMRLVKSSTEYEA
;
A
#
# COMPACT_ATOMS: atom_id res chain seq x y z
N LEU A 1 26.70 -1.14 -17.75
CA LEU A 1 26.51 -0.79 -16.32
C LEU A 1 27.03 -1.87 -15.38
N PHE A 2 26.54 -3.11 -15.48
CA PHE A 2 26.97 -4.21 -14.60
C PHE A 2 28.43 -4.62 -14.71
N ASP A 3 28.97 -4.69 -15.93
CA ASP A 3 30.40 -5.02 -16.13
C ASP A 3 31.33 -3.85 -15.82
N ALA A 4 30.87 -2.60 -16.01
CA ALA A 4 31.64 -1.40 -15.63
C ALA A 4 31.82 -1.30 -14.10
N GLY A 5 30.77 -1.57 -13.31
CA GLY A 5 30.86 -1.53 -11.84
C GLY A 5 31.74 -2.63 -11.23
N LYS A 6 31.91 -3.77 -11.91
CA LYS A 6 32.86 -4.81 -11.51
C LYS A 6 34.31 -4.40 -11.77
N VAL A 7 34.55 -3.70 -12.88
CA VAL A 7 35.88 -3.17 -13.24
C VAL A 7 36.29 -2.04 -12.28
N ASP A 8 35.34 -1.21 -11.81
CA ASP A 8 35.57 -0.13 -10.84
C ASP A 8 35.62 -0.57 -9.35
N GLY A 9 35.64 -1.87 -9.06
CA GLY A 9 35.78 -2.38 -7.70
C GLY A 9 34.58 -2.09 -6.77
N ALA A 10 33.39 -1.87 -7.32
CA ALA A 10 32.20 -1.68 -6.51
C ALA A 10 31.86 -2.98 -5.76
N SER A 11 32.10 -2.99 -4.44
CA SER A 11 31.68 -4.07 -3.55
C SER A 11 30.18 -4.36 -3.70
N GLY A 12 29.75 -5.61 -3.51
CA GLY A 12 28.38 -6.06 -3.76
C GLY A 12 27.30 -5.18 -3.11
N LEU A 13 27.51 -4.73 -1.87
CA LEU A 13 26.60 -3.77 -1.21
C LEU A 13 26.63 -2.39 -1.86
N ARG A 14 27.80 -1.84 -2.19
CA ARG A 14 27.91 -0.52 -2.82
C ARG A 14 27.22 -0.49 -4.19
N ARG A 15 27.36 -1.57 -4.96
CA ARG A 15 26.64 -1.74 -6.23
C ARG A 15 25.12 -1.77 -6.04
N PHE A 16 24.64 -2.53 -5.05
CA PHE A 16 23.20 -2.61 -4.78
C PHE A 16 22.58 -1.24 -4.49
N TRP A 17 23.18 -0.47 -3.58
CA TRP A 17 22.65 0.83 -3.18
C TRP A 17 22.83 1.92 -4.23
N SER A 18 23.91 1.88 -5.02
CA SER A 18 24.24 2.95 -5.98
C SER A 18 23.76 2.69 -7.41
N ILE A 19 23.47 1.44 -7.79
CA ILE A 19 23.10 1.07 -9.17
C ILE A 19 21.76 0.35 -9.19
N ASP A 20 21.64 -0.77 -8.47
CA ASP A 20 20.47 -1.64 -8.60
C ASP A 20 19.20 -1.00 -8.00
N LEU A 21 19.33 -0.45 -6.79
CA LEU A 21 18.21 0.18 -6.08
C LEU A 21 17.70 1.43 -6.82
N PRO A 22 18.54 2.38 -7.28
CA PRO A 22 18.08 3.54 -8.05
C PRO A 22 17.43 3.17 -9.39
N LEU A 23 17.95 2.15 -10.10
CA LEU A 23 17.36 1.67 -11.35
C LEU A 23 15.96 1.06 -11.12
N LEU A 24 15.73 0.45 -9.97
CA LEU A 24 14.44 -0.13 -9.58
C LEU A 24 13.51 0.87 -8.88
N MET A 25 13.95 2.10 -8.57
CA MET A 25 13.15 3.06 -7.79
C MET A 25 11.79 3.38 -8.41
N GLY A 26 11.66 3.37 -9.74
CA GLY A 26 10.38 3.53 -10.42
C GLY A 26 9.38 2.44 -10.02
N GLN A 27 9.81 1.18 -10.09
CA GLN A 27 9.00 0.02 -9.73
C GLN A 27 8.75 -0.05 -8.22
N VAL A 28 9.75 0.27 -7.38
CA VAL A 28 9.61 0.27 -5.92
C VAL A 28 8.59 1.31 -5.47
N LYS A 29 8.58 2.51 -6.08
CA LYS A 29 7.56 3.53 -5.81
C LYS A 29 6.16 3.04 -6.14
N LEU A 30 5.98 2.38 -7.29
CA LEU A 30 4.70 1.81 -7.68
C LEU A 30 4.24 0.72 -6.70
N LEU A 31 5.13 -0.19 -6.33
CA LEU A 31 4.82 -1.25 -5.35
C LEU A 31 4.45 -0.65 -3.98
N LEU A 32 5.15 0.38 -3.52
CA LEU A 32 4.81 1.06 -2.26
C LEU A 32 3.41 1.67 -2.28
N ILE A 33 2.98 2.27 -3.38
CA ILE A 33 1.62 2.79 -3.53
C ILE A 33 0.60 1.65 -3.43
N LEU A 34 0.83 0.59 -4.22
CA LEU A 34 -0.09 -0.54 -4.31
C LEU A 34 -0.21 -1.27 -2.97
N ASP A 35 0.90 -1.48 -2.28
CA ASP A 35 0.91 -2.09 -0.94
C ASP A 35 0.24 -1.19 0.09
N MET A 36 0.41 0.13 0.02
CA MET A 36 -0.26 1.05 0.94
C MET A 36 -1.79 0.99 0.76
N ILE A 37 -2.27 0.96 -0.48
CA ILE A 37 -3.69 0.79 -0.79
C ILE A 37 -4.17 -0.60 -0.36
N GLY A 38 -3.41 -1.65 -0.68
CA GLY A 38 -3.72 -3.04 -0.36
C GLY A 38 -3.81 -3.30 1.14
N ALA A 39 -2.90 -2.73 1.92
CA ALA A 39 -2.92 -2.84 3.38
C ALA A 39 -4.18 -2.22 4.01
N LEU A 40 -4.67 -1.10 3.46
CA LEU A 40 -5.92 -0.48 3.90
C LEU A 40 -7.16 -1.32 3.52
N GLN A 41 -7.05 -2.14 2.47
CA GLN A 41 -8.09 -3.03 1.99
C GLN A 41 -7.97 -4.47 2.49
N ALA A 42 -6.98 -4.79 3.35
CA ALA A 42 -6.66 -6.15 3.81
C ALA A 42 -7.68 -6.77 4.80
N PHE A 43 -8.96 -6.43 4.64
CA PHE A 43 -10.07 -6.91 5.45
C PHE A 43 -10.19 -8.43 5.45
N GLU A 44 -10.19 -9.07 4.28
CA GLU A 44 -10.49 -10.50 4.14
C GLU A 44 -9.49 -11.35 4.93
N LEU A 45 -8.20 -11.06 4.75
CA LEU A 45 -7.11 -11.74 5.45
C LEU A 45 -7.25 -11.58 6.96
N ILE A 46 -7.49 -10.35 7.44
CA ILE A 46 -7.61 -10.05 8.87
C ILE A 46 -8.83 -10.75 9.46
N TYR A 47 -9.98 -10.69 8.77
CA TYR A 47 -11.21 -11.32 9.20
C TYR A 47 -11.05 -12.84 9.36
N LEU A 48 -10.43 -13.51 8.38
CA LEU A 48 -10.26 -14.96 8.38
C LEU A 48 -9.22 -15.46 9.39
N THR A 49 -8.16 -14.68 9.64
CA THR A 49 -7.02 -15.14 10.45
C THR A 49 -7.12 -14.73 11.91
N THR A 50 -7.40 -13.46 12.16
CA THR A 50 -7.28 -12.87 13.51
C THR A 50 -8.59 -12.28 14.01
N ALA A 51 -9.55 -12.04 13.12
CA ALA A 51 -10.78 -11.31 13.42
C ALA A 51 -10.53 -9.97 14.14
N GLY A 52 -9.38 -9.33 13.87
CA GLY A 52 -8.95 -8.09 14.50
C GLY A 52 -8.23 -8.26 15.86
N GLY A 53 -7.91 -9.47 16.31
CA GLY A 53 -7.24 -9.74 17.59
C GLY A 53 -5.70 -9.75 17.54
N PRO A 54 -5.04 -9.89 18.70
CA PRO A 54 -5.59 -9.82 20.06
C PRO A 54 -5.88 -8.36 20.48
N GLY A 55 -6.98 -8.12 21.22
CA GLY A 55 -7.26 -6.80 21.82
C GLY A 55 -7.42 -5.63 20.85
N ARG A 56 -7.67 -5.87 19.57
CA ARG A 56 -7.69 -4.90 18.44
C ARG A 56 -6.34 -4.66 17.73
N ALA A 57 -5.32 -5.49 17.95
CA ALA A 57 -3.99 -5.30 17.35
C ALA A 57 -3.98 -5.30 15.82
N THR A 58 -4.82 -6.10 15.17
CA THR A 58 -4.94 -6.16 13.69
C THR A 58 -6.23 -5.49 13.20
N TYR A 59 -6.87 -4.67 14.03
CA TYR A 59 -8.20 -4.15 13.73
C TYR A 59 -8.17 -3.08 12.65
N VAL A 60 -8.94 -3.28 11.58
CA VAL A 60 -9.05 -2.33 10.46
C VAL A 60 -10.45 -1.73 10.34
N PRO A 61 -10.60 -0.49 9.83
CA PRO A 61 -11.91 0.18 9.71
C PRO A 61 -12.95 -0.62 8.93
N VAL A 62 -12.52 -1.35 7.90
CA VAL A 62 -13.38 -2.20 7.07
C VAL A 62 -13.94 -3.40 7.85
N LEU A 63 -13.23 -3.88 8.88
CA LEU A 63 -13.72 -4.92 9.77
C LEU A 63 -14.88 -4.41 10.66
N GLU A 64 -14.82 -3.15 11.08
CA GLU A 64 -15.92 -2.50 11.83
C GLU A 64 -17.16 -2.37 10.97
N LEU A 65 -17.00 -1.96 9.71
CA LEU A 65 -18.09 -1.93 8.74
C LEU A 65 -18.80 -3.26 8.62
N TYR A 66 -18.01 -4.33 8.46
CA TYR A 66 -18.54 -5.67 8.37
C TYR A 66 -19.34 -6.05 9.62
N TYR A 67 -18.83 -5.78 10.83
CA TYR A 67 -19.55 -6.07 12.06
C TYR A 67 -20.81 -5.20 12.25
N LEU A 68 -20.76 -3.92 11.90
CA LEU A 68 -21.92 -3.04 11.94
C LEU A 68 -23.04 -3.52 11.01
N ALA A 69 -22.69 -3.94 9.79
CA ALA A 69 -23.66 -4.42 8.80
C ALA A 69 -24.21 -5.81 9.14
N THR A 70 -23.34 -6.75 9.49
CA THR A 70 -23.73 -8.17 9.61
C THR A 70 -24.17 -8.55 11.01
N ARG A 71 -23.42 -8.16 12.06
CA ARG A 71 -23.70 -8.57 13.44
C ARG A 71 -24.69 -7.67 14.14
N LEU A 72 -24.57 -6.36 13.91
CA LEU A 72 -25.43 -5.36 14.55
C LEU A 72 -26.64 -4.98 13.70
N GLN A 73 -26.72 -5.44 12.43
CA GLN A 73 -27.79 -5.13 11.48
C GLN A 73 -27.99 -3.60 11.28
N LYS A 74 -26.96 -2.79 11.55
CA LYS A 74 -26.98 -1.33 11.45
C LYS A 74 -26.49 -0.88 10.07
N TYR A 75 -27.22 -1.27 9.03
CA TYR A 75 -26.85 -0.99 7.63
C TYR A 75 -26.68 0.50 7.32
N GLY A 76 -27.52 1.37 7.89
CA GLY A 76 -27.40 2.82 7.68
C GLY A 76 -26.11 3.41 8.26
N VAL A 77 -25.73 2.98 9.47
CA VAL A 77 -24.47 3.41 10.11
C VAL A 77 -23.27 2.83 9.37
N ALA A 78 -23.34 1.56 8.94
CA ALA A 78 -22.32 0.95 8.11
C ALA A 78 -22.16 1.70 6.77
N SER A 79 -23.25 2.06 6.09
CA SER A 79 -23.18 2.83 4.85
C SER A 79 -22.52 4.20 5.05
N ALA A 80 -22.89 4.92 6.12
CA ALA A 80 -22.28 6.21 6.46
C ALA A 80 -20.78 6.10 6.74
N ALA A 81 -20.37 5.12 7.55
CA ALA A 81 -18.95 4.85 7.82
C ALA A 81 -18.20 4.43 6.54
N GLY A 82 -18.87 3.71 5.63
CA GLY A 82 -18.31 3.29 4.34
C GLY A 82 -18.03 4.47 3.43
N MET A 83 -18.93 5.46 3.41
CA MET A 83 -18.72 6.69 2.67
C MET A 83 -17.50 7.48 3.20
N VAL A 84 -17.33 7.53 4.52
CA VAL A 84 -16.15 8.19 5.14
C VAL A 84 -14.87 7.47 4.75
N ILE A 85 -14.83 6.13 4.84
CA ILE A 85 -13.66 5.33 4.45
C ILE A 85 -13.36 5.51 2.96
N PHE A 86 -14.38 5.54 2.10
CA PHE A 86 -14.22 5.82 0.68
C PHE A 86 -13.54 7.16 0.42
N ILE A 87 -13.99 8.24 1.09
CA ILE A 87 -13.38 9.56 0.96
C ILE A 87 -11.90 9.54 1.40
N VAL A 88 -11.59 8.85 2.49
CA VAL A 88 -10.21 8.72 2.99
C VAL A 88 -9.33 7.98 1.99
N VAL A 89 -9.78 6.83 1.48
CA VAL A 89 -9.02 6.06 0.49
C VAL A 89 -8.87 6.86 -0.80
N LEU A 90 -9.92 7.55 -1.26
CA LEU A 90 -9.85 8.42 -2.44
C LEU A 90 -8.82 9.54 -2.25
N ALA A 91 -8.79 10.19 -1.09
CA ALA A 91 -7.80 11.22 -0.78
C ALA A 91 -6.37 10.65 -0.79
N ILE A 92 -6.16 9.47 -0.21
CA ILE A 92 -4.87 8.77 -0.22
C ILE A 92 -4.46 8.38 -1.64
N THR A 93 -5.39 7.90 -2.46
CA THR A 93 -5.15 7.55 -3.87
C THR A 93 -4.75 8.78 -4.67
N ILE A 94 -5.47 9.90 -4.52
CA ILE A 94 -5.12 11.16 -5.19
C ILE A 94 -3.76 11.67 -4.72
N ALA A 95 -3.47 11.59 -3.42
CA ALA A 95 -2.16 11.95 -2.87
C ALA A 95 -1.05 11.08 -3.45
N ASN A 96 -1.25 9.76 -3.50
CA ASN A 96 -0.30 8.83 -4.10
C ASN A 96 -0.06 9.14 -5.59
N MET A 97 -1.12 9.35 -6.37
CA MET A 97 -1.00 9.71 -7.79
C MET A 97 -0.25 11.03 -8.00
N ARG A 98 -0.39 12.01 -7.10
CA ARG A 98 0.34 13.29 -7.16
C ARG A 98 1.79 13.15 -6.74
N LEU A 99 2.08 12.39 -5.69
CA LEU A 99 3.43 12.15 -5.19
C LEU A 99 4.25 11.27 -6.14
N VAL A 100 3.58 10.44 -6.95
CA VAL A 100 4.20 9.58 -7.96
C VAL A 100 4.10 10.18 -9.38
N LYS A 101 3.98 11.51 -9.49
CA LYS A 101 4.50 12.19 -10.68
C LYS A 101 6.01 12.24 -10.64
N SER A 102 6.65 11.14 -10.99
CA SER A 102 8.09 11.07 -11.19
C SER A 102 8.41 10.00 -12.24
N SER A 103 8.58 10.47 -13.48
CA SER A 103 9.56 9.98 -14.46
C SER A 103 9.36 8.63 -15.17
N THR A 104 8.13 8.11 -15.32
CA THR A 104 7.83 7.03 -16.28
C THR A 104 6.67 7.39 -17.21
N GLU A 105 6.64 8.65 -17.62
CA GLU A 105 6.08 9.05 -18.91
C GLU A 105 7.26 9.54 -19.78
N TYR A 106 8.31 8.72 -19.82
CA TYR A 106 9.37 8.86 -20.80
C TYR A 106 9.16 7.77 -21.84
N GLU A 107 8.57 8.21 -22.96
CA GLU A 107 8.53 7.60 -24.29
C GLU A 107 7.60 6.39 -24.48
N ALA A 108 6.37 6.70 -24.89
CA ALA A 108 5.73 5.99 -26.00
C ALA A 108 5.98 6.78 -27.30
#